data_AF-A0A7X7MSL9-F1
#
_entry.id   AF-A0A7X7MSL9-F1
#
_cell.length_a   1.000
_cell.length_b   1.000
_cell.length_c   1.000
_cell.angle_alpha   90.00
_cell.angle_beta   90.00
_cell.angle_gamma   90.00
#
_symmetry.space_group_name_H-M   'P 1'
#
loop_
_entity.id
_entity.type
_entity.pdbx_description
1 polymer ?
#
loop_
_entity_poly.entity_id
_entity_poly.type
_entity_poly.pdbx_seq_one_letter_code
_entity_poly.pdbx_strand_id
1 'polypeptide(L)'
;MTLEGEGVLAGTGVTLFNTARAWWGEGDEKIFVDGEAFPSFIGTGSEDYYGYAWSNPNVFTHPFLAQPVGEGASREGVAVNIRYRALDRIPFRSNLRFDMELWHWADTVIDYAPSACWYMKPGGRTNRGPEPERAARPVARTRRDIIPLKLHTGGMIEGEDVEVAVSRGHVSVQDGHKEAGWSGGKQLWWRDGRPGDVLTLTFGMARAGRYALTLGLTHANDYGIADIALNGRRLITAHDAFAERVETHAVQAGSVDLAQGENVLTMTLTGANPKAKKDSFMQGIDRLELVAQ
;
A
#
# COMPACT_ATOMS: atom_id res chain seq x y z
N MET A 1 10.36 -5.12 -23.02
CA MET A 1 10.40 -4.48 -24.37
C MET A 1 11.30 -5.32 -25.25
N THR A 2 10.91 -5.57 -26.51
CA THR A 2 11.72 -6.31 -27.47
C THR A 2 11.94 -5.48 -28.72
N LEU A 3 13.21 -5.31 -29.09
CA LEU A 3 13.67 -4.60 -30.28
C LEU A 3 14.39 -5.60 -31.19
N GLU A 4 14.11 -5.57 -32.48
CA GLU A 4 14.74 -6.43 -33.49
C GLU A 4 15.41 -5.55 -34.55
N GLY A 5 16.72 -5.69 -34.72
CA GLY A 5 17.55 -4.86 -35.60
C GLY A 5 18.89 -4.54 -34.96
N GLU A 6 19.54 -3.49 -35.46
CA GLU A 6 20.80 -2.98 -34.91
C GLU A 6 20.56 -1.59 -34.31
N GLY A 7 21.01 -1.38 -33.07
CA GLY A 7 20.70 -0.16 -32.34
C GLY A 7 21.38 -0.06 -30.98
N VAL A 8 20.84 0.83 -30.14
CA VAL A 8 21.33 1.08 -28.78
C VAL A 8 20.18 1.49 -27.85
N LEU A 9 20.14 0.91 -26.66
CA LEU A 9 19.30 1.40 -25.57
C LEU A 9 19.93 2.67 -25.00
N ALA A 10 19.18 3.77 -25.01
CA ALA A 10 19.66 5.11 -24.64
C ALA A 10 19.16 5.58 -23.26
N GLY A 11 18.09 4.96 -22.73
CA GLY A 11 17.61 5.25 -21.39
C GLY A 11 16.30 4.57 -21.07
N THR A 12 15.93 4.63 -19.81
CA THR A 12 14.71 4.02 -19.24
C THR A 12 14.18 4.91 -18.13
N GLY A 13 12.91 4.76 -17.82
CA GLY A 13 12.32 5.33 -16.64
C GLY A 13 11.05 4.61 -16.26
N VAL A 14 10.61 4.80 -15.03
CA VAL A 14 9.35 4.28 -14.53
C VAL A 14 8.66 5.39 -13.74
N THR A 15 7.39 5.59 -14.01
CA THR A 15 6.48 6.36 -13.15
C THR A 15 5.43 5.40 -12.63
N LEU A 16 5.14 5.45 -11.35
CA LEU A 16 4.09 4.63 -10.75
C LEU A 16 3.38 5.35 -9.62
N PHE A 17 2.17 4.90 -9.33
CA PHE A 17 1.43 5.20 -8.11
C PHE A 17 1.32 3.93 -7.27
N ASN A 18 1.99 3.91 -6.12
CA ASN A 18 1.91 2.84 -5.13
C ASN A 18 0.65 3.03 -4.28
N THR A 19 -0.14 1.97 -4.09
CA THR A 19 -1.38 1.99 -3.29
C THR A 19 -1.21 1.30 -1.93
N ALA A 20 0.01 0.91 -1.56
CA ALA A 20 0.31 0.19 -0.33
C ALA A 20 1.45 0.84 0.45
N ARG A 21 1.47 0.57 1.77
CA ARG A 21 2.54 0.97 2.69
C ARG A 21 3.66 -0.05 2.75
N ALA A 22 4.14 -0.46 1.57
CA ALA A 22 5.20 -1.43 1.39
C ALA A 22 6.03 -1.10 0.15
N TRP A 23 7.27 -1.59 0.12
CA TRP A 23 8.21 -1.33 -0.98
C TRP A 23 7.80 -2.05 -2.28
N TRP A 24 7.91 -1.36 -3.41
CA TRP A 24 7.41 -1.81 -4.72
C TRP A 24 8.46 -2.43 -5.64
N GLY A 25 9.75 -2.23 -5.36
CA GLY A 25 10.81 -2.29 -6.36
C GLY A 25 11.91 -3.33 -6.13
N GLU A 26 11.63 -4.47 -5.49
CA GLU A 26 12.63 -5.55 -5.33
C GLU A 26 12.98 -6.26 -6.65
N GLY A 27 12.27 -5.95 -7.73
CA GLY A 27 12.39 -6.68 -8.99
C GLY A 27 13.64 -6.30 -9.76
N ASP A 28 14.33 -7.29 -10.32
CA ASP A 28 15.54 -7.08 -11.10
C ASP A 28 15.22 -6.70 -12.55
N GLU A 29 16.12 -5.92 -13.18
CA GLU A 29 16.22 -5.93 -14.63
C GLU A 29 16.89 -7.22 -15.14
N LYS A 30 16.42 -7.67 -16.30
CA LYS A 30 17.01 -8.78 -17.06
C LYS A 30 17.11 -8.34 -18.52
N ILE A 31 18.34 -8.14 -19.01
CA ILE A 31 18.58 -7.62 -20.37
C ILE A 31 19.29 -8.69 -21.20
N PHE A 32 18.65 -9.03 -22.31
CA PHE A 32 19.12 -9.99 -23.30
C PHE A 32 19.61 -9.26 -24.54
N VAL A 33 20.83 -9.51 -24.97
CA VAL A 33 21.44 -8.93 -26.17
C VAL A 33 21.69 -10.01 -27.22
N ASP A 34 21.32 -9.71 -28.46
CA ASP A 34 21.65 -10.50 -29.65
C ASP A 34 21.27 -11.99 -29.58
N GLY A 35 20.10 -12.29 -29.00
CA GLY A 35 19.51 -13.63 -29.01
C GLY A 35 20.11 -14.59 -27.99
N GLU A 36 20.80 -14.06 -26.97
CA GLU A 36 21.31 -14.89 -25.88
C GLU A 36 20.20 -15.64 -25.12
N ALA A 37 20.50 -16.88 -24.70
CA ALA A 37 19.56 -17.74 -23.98
C ALA A 37 19.44 -17.37 -22.49
N PHE A 38 20.44 -16.69 -21.95
CA PHE A 38 20.52 -16.23 -20.56
C PHE A 38 20.98 -14.77 -20.57
N PRO A 39 20.39 -13.87 -19.76
CA PRO A 39 20.69 -12.45 -19.88
C PRO A 39 22.09 -12.14 -19.36
N SER A 40 22.86 -11.36 -20.13
CA SER A 40 24.17 -10.87 -19.72
C SER A 40 24.10 -9.78 -18.64
N PHE A 41 22.93 -9.16 -18.46
CA PHE A 41 22.65 -8.20 -17.40
C PHE A 41 21.55 -8.74 -16.49
N ILE A 42 21.87 -8.90 -15.21
CA ILE A 42 20.94 -9.29 -14.16
C ILE A 42 21.16 -8.34 -13.01
N GLY A 43 20.10 -7.63 -12.64
CA GLY A 43 20.10 -6.70 -11.51
C GLY A 43 19.93 -7.36 -10.16
N THR A 44 19.64 -6.50 -9.18
CA THR A 44 19.37 -6.88 -7.78
C THR A 44 18.17 -6.16 -7.18
N GLY A 45 17.53 -5.28 -7.96
CA GLY A 45 16.44 -4.43 -7.52
C GLY A 45 16.24 -3.25 -8.46
N SER A 46 15.02 -2.71 -8.48
CA SER A 46 14.68 -1.55 -9.31
C SER A 46 15.42 -0.31 -8.82
N GLU A 47 15.59 -0.11 -7.51
CA GLU A 47 16.37 1.00 -6.98
C GLU A 47 17.83 0.93 -7.40
N ASP A 48 18.40 -0.27 -7.37
CA ASP A 48 19.81 -0.52 -7.69
C ASP A 48 20.04 -0.19 -9.18
N TYR A 49 19.11 -0.62 -10.04
CA TYR A 49 19.12 -0.27 -11.45
C TYR A 49 19.06 1.26 -11.68
N TYR A 50 18.26 1.98 -10.89
CA TYR A 50 18.12 3.43 -10.98
C TYR A 50 19.15 4.20 -10.13
N GLY A 51 20.12 3.52 -9.53
CA GLY A 51 21.31 4.12 -8.95
C GLY A 51 21.16 4.62 -7.52
N TYR A 52 20.23 4.06 -6.75
CA TYR A 52 20.12 4.27 -5.31
C TYR A 52 19.91 2.92 -4.60
N ALA A 53 19.73 2.93 -3.28
CA ALA A 53 19.64 1.71 -2.48
C ALA A 53 18.66 1.88 -1.32
N TRP A 54 18.27 0.77 -0.69
CA TRP A 54 17.49 0.72 0.55
C TRP A 54 16.11 1.38 0.46
N SER A 55 15.42 1.21 -0.68
CA SER A 55 14.09 1.80 -0.89
C SER A 55 14.03 3.31 -0.61
N ASN A 56 15.16 4.02 -0.75
CA ASN A 56 15.30 5.36 -0.22
C ASN A 56 14.36 6.34 -0.93
N PRO A 57 13.42 7.01 -0.23
CA PRO A 57 12.43 7.89 -0.86
C PRO A 57 12.99 9.27 -1.21
N ASN A 58 14.25 9.55 -0.89
CA ASN A 58 14.82 10.88 -1.07
C ASN A 58 14.96 11.22 -2.54
N VAL A 59 14.58 12.45 -2.88
CA VAL A 59 14.80 13.00 -4.21
C VAL A 59 16.29 13.14 -4.45
N PHE A 60 16.75 12.73 -5.63
CA PHE A 60 18.09 13.00 -6.11
C PHE A 60 18.10 13.32 -7.61
N THR A 61 19.12 14.05 -8.03
CA THR A 61 19.33 14.40 -9.43
C THR A 61 20.80 14.22 -9.80
N HIS A 62 21.01 13.61 -10.96
CA HIS A 62 22.30 13.44 -11.61
C HIS A 62 22.07 13.46 -13.13
N PRO A 63 23.03 13.89 -13.97
CA PRO A 63 22.85 13.92 -15.42
C PRO A 63 22.44 12.58 -16.07
N PHE A 64 22.70 11.45 -15.39
CA PHE A 64 22.41 10.11 -15.90
C PHE A 64 21.37 9.34 -15.10
N LEU A 65 21.05 9.74 -13.86
CA LEU A 65 20.21 8.99 -12.94
C LEU A 65 19.42 9.97 -12.08
N ALA A 66 18.14 9.71 -11.82
CA ALA A 66 17.36 10.56 -10.94
C ALA A 66 16.18 9.80 -10.33
N GLN A 67 15.84 10.21 -9.11
CA GLN A 67 14.53 10.00 -8.51
C GLN A 67 13.89 11.38 -8.27
N PRO A 68 13.14 11.94 -9.23
CA PRO A 68 12.50 13.24 -9.06
C PRO A 68 11.37 13.23 -8.03
N VAL A 69 10.74 12.07 -7.83
CA VAL A 69 9.66 11.86 -6.85
C VAL A 69 9.86 10.47 -6.22
N GLY A 70 10.03 10.40 -4.91
CA GLY A 70 10.20 9.14 -4.17
C GLY A 70 9.10 8.90 -3.13
N GLU A 71 8.01 9.68 -3.15
CA GLU A 71 6.96 9.60 -2.15
C GLU A 71 6.34 8.20 -2.07
N GLY A 72 6.16 7.54 -3.22
CA GLY A 72 5.57 6.22 -3.36
C GLY A 72 6.52 5.04 -3.12
N ALA A 73 7.74 5.26 -2.61
CA ALA A 73 8.72 4.19 -2.41
C ALA A 73 8.16 3.06 -1.53
N SER A 74 7.76 3.36 -0.29
CA SER A 74 7.23 2.37 0.66
C SER A 74 5.93 2.82 1.33
N ARG A 75 5.19 3.71 0.64
CA ARG A 75 3.92 4.28 1.08
C ARG A 75 3.06 4.62 -0.12
N GLU A 76 1.79 4.89 0.14
CA GLU A 76 0.90 5.39 -0.89
C GLU A 76 1.43 6.68 -1.49
N GLY A 77 1.48 6.75 -2.82
CA GLY A 77 1.94 7.93 -3.53
C GLY A 77 2.71 7.63 -4.82
N VAL A 78 3.24 8.68 -5.43
CA VAL A 78 3.94 8.60 -6.70
C VAL A 78 5.43 8.31 -6.50
N ALA A 79 5.99 7.41 -7.31
CA ALA A 79 7.42 7.25 -7.47
C ALA A 79 7.82 7.41 -8.94
N VAL A 80 8.91 8.12 -9.19
CA VAL A 80 9.48 8.36 -10.52
C VAL A 80 10.97 8.09 -10.47
N ASN A 81 11.44 7.21 -11.34
CA ASN A 81 12.86 6.90 -11.49
C ASN A 81 13.28 6.94 -12.95
N ILE A 82 14.48 7.44 -13.23
CA ILE A 82 14.98 7.65 -14.59
C ILE A 82 16.46 7.28 -14.65
N ARG A 83 16.86 6.62 -15.73
CA ARG A 83 18.26 6.31 -16.09
C ARG A 83 18.52 6.64 -17.56
N TYR A 84 19.42 7.58 -17.82
CA TYR A 84 19.94 7.89 -19.15
C TYR A 84 21.30 7.22 -19.34
N ARG A 85 21.47 6.50 -20.46
CA ARG A 85 22.63 5.67 -20.75
C ARG A 85 23.59 6.28 -21.76
N ALA A 86 23.93 7.57 -21.57
CA ALA A 86 24.81 8.28 -22.49
C ALA A 86 26.25 7.72 -22.48
N LEU A 87 26.73 7.30 -21.30
CA LEU A 87 28.10 6.80 -21.07
C LEU A 87 28.20 5.28 -20.93
N ASP A 88 27.10 4.59 -20.60
CA ASP A 88 27.01 3.14 -20.33
C ASP A 88 26.00 2.46 -21.27
N ARG A 89 26.17 2.72 -22.56
CA ARG A 89 25.29 2.25 -23.63
C ARG A 89 25.22 0.72 -23.69
N ILE A 90 24.04 0.20 -24.02
CA ILE A 90 23.83 -1.23 -24.36
C ILE A 90 23.52 -1.33 -25.86
N PRO A 91 24.54 -1.54 -26.71
CA PRO A 91 24.33 -1.75 -28.14
C PRO A 91 23.83 -3.17 -28.43
N PHE A 92 23.15 -3.35 -29.56
CA PHE A 92 22.70 -4.64 -30.06
C PHE A 92 22.78 -4.66 -31.59
N ARG A 93 23.07 -5.83 -32.18
CA ARG A 93 23.22 -6.04 -33.64
C ARG A 93 22.05 -6.76 -34.29
N SER A 94 21.34 -7.60 -33.54
CA SER A 94 20.20 -8.37 -34.04
C SER A 94 18.94 -8.17 -33.20
N ASN A 95 19.04 -8.13 -31.87
CA ASN A 95 17.90 -7.85 -31.01
C ASN A 95 18.32 -7.43 -29.59
N LEU A 96 17.38 -6.78 -28.90
CA LEU A 96 17.46 -6.48 -27.47
C LEU A 96 16.13 -6.85 -26.83
N ARG A 97 16.16 -7.62 -25.74
CA ARG A 97 15.01 -7.75 -24.83
C ARG A 97 15.36 -7.18 -23.48
N PHE A 98 14.57 -6.19 -23.04
CA PHE A 98 14.68 -5.59 -21.72
C PHE A 98 13.44 -5.96 -20.91
N ASP A 99 13.63 -6.76 -19.87
CA ASP A 99 12.59 -7.10 -18.91
C ASP A 99 12.94 -6.45 -17.55
N MET A 100 11.91 -5.98 -16.85
CA MET A 100 12.03 -5.46 -15.47
C MET A 100 10.95 -6.16 -14.68
N GLU A 101 11.36 -6.87 -13.64
CA GLU A 101 10.42 -7.48 -12.72
C GLU A 101 9.72 -6.39 -11.90
N LEU A 102 8.43 -6.62 -11.67
CA LEU A 102 7.67 -5.85 -10.70
C LEU A 102 7.46 -6.73 -9.47
N TRP A 103 8.32 -6.55 -8.47
CA TRP A 103 8.25 -7.29 -7.22
C TRP A 103 7.92 -6.35 -6.07
N HIS A 104 6.66 -6.42 -5.64
CA HIS A 104 6.13 -5.67 -4.52
C HIS A 104 6.08 -6.52 -3.24
N TRP A 105 6.39 -5.94 -2.09
CA TRP A 105 6.26 -6.59 -0.77
C TRP A 105 4.83 -6.78 -0.27
N ALA A 106 3.83 -6.32 -1.04
CA ALA A 106 2.42 -6.39 -0.67
C ALA A 106 1.62 -6.94 -1.85
N ASP A 107 0.59 -7.71 -1.55
CA ASP A 107 -0.44 -8.05 -2.52
C ASP A 107 -1.31 -6.81 -2.76
N THR A 108 -1.05 -6.11 -3.85
CA THR A 108 -1.66 -4.81 -4.14
C THR A 108 -1.72 -4.53 -5.64
N VAL A 109 -2.53 -3.53 -6.01
CA VAL A 109 -2.64 -3.04 -7.38
C VAL A 109 -1.96 -1.69 -7.48
N ILE A 110 -0.91 -1.59 -8.29
CA ILE A 110 -0.29 -0.30 -8.60
C ILE A 110 -0.66 0.16 -10.01
N ASP A 111 -0.64 1.47 -10.24
CA ASP A 111 -0.62 2.03 -11.59
C ASP A 111 0.82 2.32 -11.97
N TYR A 112 1.27 1.89 -13.15
CA TYR A 112 2.67 2.03 -13.55
C TYR A 112 2.83 2.21 -15.06
N ALA A 113 3.78 3.07 -15.41
CA ALA A 113 4.10 3.49 -16.76
C ALA A 113 5.63 3.44 -16.96
N PRO A 114 6.18 2.28 -17.35
CA PRO A 114 7.57 2.18 -17.75
C PRO A 114 7.78 2.83 -19.12
N SER A 115 8.94 3.44 -19.31
CA SER A 115 9.36 4.11 -20.53
C SER A 115 10.78 3.67 -20.89
N ALA A 116 11.06 3.63 -22.19
CA ALA A 116 12.39 3.37 -22.71
C ALA A 116 12.66 4.31 -23.89
N CYS A 117 13.90 4.74 -24.03
CA CYS A 117 14.39 5.51 -25.15
C CYS A 117 15.50 4.71 -25.83
N TRP A 118 15.42 4.56 -27.16
CA TRP A 118 16.40 3.80 -27.93
C TRP A 118 16.60 4.41 -29.32
N TYR A 119 17.71 4.05 -29.95
CA TYR A 119 17.96 4.30 -31.37
C TYR A 119 18.06 2.96 -32.09
N MET A 120 17.59 2.90 -33.33
CA MET A 120 17.62 1.69 -34.15
C MET A 120 17.79 2.07 -35.62
N LYS A 121 18.61 1.32 -36.37
CA LYS A 121 18.81 1.52 -37.80
C LYS A 121 17.49 1.30 -38.57
N PRO A 122 17.33 1.91 -39.77
CA PRO A 122 16.16 1.70 -40.61
C PRO A 122 15.87 0.21 -40.87
N GLY A 123 14.59 -0.16 -40.85
CA GLY A 123 14.14 -1.54 -41.06
C GLY A 123 14.03 -2.40 -39.79
N GLY A 124 14.44 -1.88 -38.63
CA GLY A 124 14.22 -2.55 -37.35
C GLY A 124 12.73 -2.59 -36.94
N ARG A 125 12.40 -3.52 -36.04
CA ARG A 125 11.05 -3.75 -35.50
C ARG A 125 11.05 -3.65 -33.98
N THR A 126 9.88 -3.36 -33.42
CA THR A 126 9.65 -3.32 -31.97
C THR A 126 8.31 -3.97 -31.66
N ASN A 127 8.21 -4.61 -30.50
CA ASN A 127 6.93 -5.13 -30.01
C ASN A 127 6.02 -4.03 -29.41
N ARG A 128 6.43 -2.77 -29.44
CA ARG A 128 5.67 -1.61 -28.97
C ARG A 128 5.44 -0.62 -30.11
N GLY A 129 4.17 -0.37 -30.43
CA GLY A 129 3.75 0.69 -31.35
C GLY A 129 3.29 1.95 -30.60
N PRO A 130 2.81 2.97 -31.32
CA PRO A 130 2.12 4.11 -30.70
C PRO A 130 0.88 3.66 -29.91
N GLU A 131 0.75 4.11 -28.66
CA GLU A 131 -0.38 3.79 -27.77
C GLU A 131 -1.13 5.09 -27.34
N PRO A 132 -1.75 5.86 -28.26
CA PRO A 132 -2.32 7.17 -27.95
C PRO A 132 -3.46 7.12 -26.92
N GLU A 133 -4.31 6.09 -26.96
CA GLU A 133 -5.38 5.92 -25.98
C GLU A 133 -4.83 5.70 -24.57
N ARG A 134 -3.76 4.90 -24.45
CA ARG A 134 -3.08 4.66 -23.18
C ARG A 134 -2.40 5.94 -22.67
N ALA A 135 -1.75 6.69 -23.56
CA ALA A 135 -1.13 7.97 -23.24
C ALA A 135 -2.14 9.05 -22.81
N ALA A 136 -3.41 8.95 -23.25
CA ALA A 136 -4.48 9.86 -22.86
C ALA A 136 -5.19 9.49 -21.55
N ARG A 137 -4.87 8.33 -20.94
CA ARG A 137 -5.48 7.94 -19.66
C ARG A 137 -5.14 8.94 -18.55
N PRO A 138 -6.06 9.22 -17.62
CA PRO A 138 -5.76 10.03 -16.46
C PRO A 138 -4.60 9.44 -15.65
N VAL A 139 -3.72 10.30 -15.16
CA VAL A 139 -2.67 9.90 -14.22
C VAL A 139 -3.29 9.73 -12.84
N ALA A 140 -3.10 8.55 -12.23
CA ALA A 140 -3.51 8.33 -10.85
C ALA A 140 -2.73 9.27 -9.91
N ARG A 141 -3.46 10.01 -9.07
CA ARG A 141 -2.91 10.95 -8.08
C ARG A 141 -3.27 10.57 -6.66
N THR A 142 -4.26 9.71 -6.50
CA THR A 142 -4.72 9.19 -5.22
C THR A 142 -4.95 7.70 -5.34
N ARG A 143 -4.91 7.00 -4.20
CA ARG A 143 -5.26 5.58 -4.15
C ARG A 143 -6.67 5.31 -4.68
N ARG A 144 -7.60 6.27 -4.51
CA ARG A 144 -9.00 6.17 -4.96
C ARG A 144 -9.17 6.17 -6.47
N ASP A 145 -8.20 6.70 -7.21
CA ASP A 145 -8.20 6.64 -8.68
C ASP A 145 -8.01 5.21 -9.20
N ILE A 146 -7.45 4.32 -8.36
CA ILE A 146 -7.10 2.93 -8.69
C ILE A 146 -8.02 1.95 -7.94
N ILE A 147 -8.22 2.18 -6.63
CA ILE A 147 -8.97 1.31 -5.73
C ILE A 147 -10.18 2.09 -5.19
N PRO A 148 -11.37 1.91 -5.80
CA PRO A 148 -12.59 2.54 -5.32
C PRO A 148 -12.91 2.15 -3.88
N LEU A 149 -13.51 3.07 -3.13
CA LEU A 149 -14.01 2.78 -1.78
C LEU A 149 -15.17 1.78 -1.85
N LYS A 150 -15.07 0.68 -1.11
CA LYS A 150 -16.17 -0.27 -0.92
C LYS A 150 -17.30 0.41 -0.14
N LEU A 151 -18.50 0.41 -0.70
CA LEU A 151 -19.68 1.01 -0.07
C LEU A 151 -20.55 -0.05 0.59
N HIS A 152 -20.93 0.19 1.84
CA HIS A 152 -21.79 -0.68 2.65
C HIS A 152 -23.18 -0.05 2.83
N THR A 153 -24.23 -0.87 2.89
CA THR A 153 -25.61 -0.41 3.16
C THR A 153 -25.99 -0.47 4.64
N GLY A 154 -25.04 -0.80 5.51
CA GLY A 154 -25.23 -1.19 6.91
C GLY A 154 -24.82 -2.65 7.12
N GLY A 155 -25.21 -3.22 8.27
CA GLY A 155 -24.83 -4.56 8.69
C GLY A 155 -23.42 -4.62 9.24
N MET A 156 -22.78 -5.77 9.06
CA MET A 156 -21.44 -6.05 9.56
C MET A 156 -20.38 -5.71 8.52
N ILE A 157 -19.33 -5.02 8.96
CA ILE A 157 -18.11 -4.73 8.21
C ILE A 157 -16.97 -5.37 8.98
N GLU A 158 -16.32 -6.39 8.41
CA GLU A 158 -15.19 -7.06 9.04
C GLU A 158 -14.01 -6.10 9.15
N GLY A 159 -13.27 -6.13 10.27
CA GLY A 159 -12.18 -5.21 10.55
C GLY A 159 -11.05 -5.33 9.54
N GLU A 160 -10.75 -6.55 9.10
CA GLU A 160 -9.73 -6.84 8.08
C GLU A 160 -10.12 -6.39 6.66
N ASP A 161 -11.40 -6.12 6.42
CA ASP A 161 -11.93 -5.64 5.15
C ASP A 161 -11.90 -4.11 5.04
N VAL A 162 -11.57 -3.41 6.14
CA VAL A 162 -11.53 -1.95 6.18
C VAL A 162 -10.17 -1.43 5.72
N GLU A 163 -10.16 -0.26 5.08
CA GLU A 163 -8.92 0.41 4.75
C GLU A 163 -8.29 1.04 5.99
N VAL A 164 -6.98 0.85 6.14
CA VAL A 164 -6.29 1.14 7.41
C VAL A 164 -5.02 1.93 7.22
N ALA A 165 -4.82 2.91 8.11
CA ALA A 165 -3.59 3.67 8.21
C ALA A 165 -3.20 3.86 9.68
N VAL A 166 -1.90 3.84 9.97
CA VAL A 166 -1.36 4.06 11.31
C VAL A 166 -0.27 5.13 11.30
N SER A 167 -0.24 5.97 12.33
CA SER A 167 0.86 6.94 12.53
C SER A 167 2.18 6.25 12.87
N ARG A 168 2.11 5.09 13.55
CA ARG A 168 3.25 4.24 13.91
C ARG A 168 2.82 2.78 13.96
N GLY A 169 3.78 1.91 13.71
CA GLY A 169 3.66 0.47 13.93
C GLY A 169 3.13 -0.25 12.71
N HIS A 170 2.65 -1.47 12.93
CA HIS A 170 2.30 -2.40 11.86
C HIS A 170 0.86 -2.86 12.00
N VAL A 171 0.17 -2.94 10.87
CA VAL A 171 -1.17 -3.51 10.78
C VAL A 171 -1.10 -4.78 9.93
N SER A 172 -1.77 -5.82 10.40
CA SER A 172 -1.87 -7.10 9.71
C SER A 172 -3.17 -7.78 10.08
N VAL A 173 -3.60 -8.73 9.26
CA VAL A 173 -4.70 -9.62 9.63
C VAL A 173 -4.15 -10.74 10.52
N GLN A 174 -4.80 -10.99 11.65
CA GLN A 174 -4.49 -12.13 12.53
C GLN A 174 -5.62 -13.14 12.49
N ASP A 175 -5.28 -14.43 12.42
CA ASP A 175 -6.22 -15.55 12.47
C ASP A 175 -5.74 -16.63 13.45
N GLY A 176 -6.40 -17.79 13.46
CA GLY A 176 -5.92 -18.98 14.19
C GLY A 176 -6.28 -19.05 15.68
N HIS A 177 -6.83 -18.00 16.27
CA HIS A 177 -7.32 -17.99 17.66
C HIS A 177 -8.79 -18.40 17.74
N LYS A 178 -9.06 -19.71 17.71
CA LYS A 178 -10.43 -20.26 17.69
C LYS A 178 -11.30 -19.82 18.88
N GLU A 179 -10.70 -19.55 20.02
CA GLU A 179 -11.41 -19.14 21.25
C GLU A 179 -11.68 -17.63 21.33
N ALA A 180 -11.11 -16.83 20.41
CA ALA A 180 -11.25 -15.38 20.44
C ALA A 180 -12.66 -14.89 20.11
N GLY A 181 -13.47 -15.70 19.42
CA GLY A 181 -14.85 -15.36 19.06
C GLY A 181 -14.98 -14.35 17.90
N TRP A 182 -13.94 -14.21 17.08
CA TRP A 182 -13.94 -13.32 15.91
C TRP A 182 -14.94 -13.73 14.84
N SER A 183 -15.66 -12.76 14.27
CA SER A 183 -16.37 -12.96 13.01
C SER A 183 -15.37 -13.26 11.89
N GLY A 184 -15.74 -14.16 10.98
CA GLY A 184 -14.82 -14.66 9.95
C GLY A 184 -13.58 -15.43 10.47
N GLY A 185 -13.40 -15.54 11.80
CA GLY A 185 -12.24 -16.16 12.43
C GLY A 185 -10.96 -15.30 12.37
N LYS A 186 -11.08 -14.00 12.11
CA LYS A 186 -9.95 -13.09 11.92
C LYS A 186 -10.18 -11.74 12.58
N GLN A 187 -9.10 -11.00 12.79
CA GLN A 187 -9.19 -9.60 13.17
C GLN A 187 -8.18 -8.75 12.42
N LEU A 188 -8.46 -7.46 12.35
CA LEU A 188 -7.45 -6.45 12.12
C LEU A 188 -6.60 -6.27 13.37
N TRP A 189 -5.29 -6.45 13.26
CA TRP A 189 -4.37 -6.40 14.39
C TRP A 189 -3.32 -5.30 14.21
N TRP A 190 -3.34 -4.32 15.11
CA TRP A 190 -2.38 -3.22 15.17
C TRP A 190 -1.37 -3.40 16.30
N ARG A 191 -0.09 -3.30 15.94
CA ARG A 191 1.06 -3.51 16.84
C ARG A 191 2.05 -2.36 16.79
N ASP A 192 2.92 -2.32 17.80
CA ASP A 192 4.06 -1.39 17.91
C ASP A 192 3.69 0.11 17.93
N GLY A 193 2.42 0.41 18.19
CA GLY A 193 1.96 1.76 18.53
C GLY A 193 2.37 2.17 19.95
N ARG A 194 2.30 3.46 20.24
CA ARG A 194 2.57 4.04 21.57
C ARG A 194 1.49 5.06 21.93
N PRO A 195 1.37 5.46 23.21
CA PRO A 195 0.49 6.56 23.59
C PRO A 195 0.72 7.81 22.72
N GLY A 196 -0.36 8.35 22.17
CA GLY A 196 -0.37 9.45 21.19
C GLY A 196 -0.46 8.99 19.72
N ASP A 197 -0.18 7.72 19.42
CA ASP A 197 -0.32 7.18 18.07
C ASP A 197 -1.79 6.87 17.73
N VAL A 198 -2.09 6.90 16.43
CA VAL A 198 -3.45 6.80 15.90
C VAL A 198 -3.55 5.68 14.86
N LEU A 199 -4.54 4.81 15.03
CA LEU A 199 -5.08 3.94 14.00
C LEU A 199 -6.31 4.59 13.37
N THR A 200 -6.32 4.63 12.04
CA THR A 200 -7.39 5.20 11.23
C THR A 200 -8.00 4.08 10.39
N LEU A 201 -9.31 3.89 10.50
CA LEU A 201 -10.10 2.96 9.71
C LEU A 201 -11.05 3.76 8.80
N THR A 202 -10.96 3.54 7.50
CA THR A 202 -11.74 4.24 6.48
C THR A 202 -12.72 3.27 5.82
N PHE A 203 -14.02 3.54 5.94
CA PHE A 203 -15.08 2.72 5.37
C PHE A 203 -16.12 3.57 4.63
N GLY A 204 -16.77 2.96 3.64
CA GLY A 204 -17.74 3.64 2.79
C GLY A 204 -19.18 3.29 3.12
N MET A 205 -20.08 4.26 3.07
CA MET A 205 -21.52 4.06 3.19
C MET A 205 -22.24 4.41 1.89
N ALA A 206 -23.12 3.52 1.43
CA ALA A 206 -23.91 3.72 0.22
C ALA A 206 -24.98 4.82 0.40
N ARG A 207 -25.42 5.07 1.64
CA ARG A 207 -26.44 6.06 1.98
C ARG A 207 -26.04 6.78 3.26
N ALA A 208 -26.24 8.10 3.27
CA ALA A 208 -26.16 8.87 4.50
C ALA A 208 -27.34 8.50 5.42
N GLY A 209 -27.14 8.58 6.73
CA GLY A 209 -28.20 8.29 7.68
C GLY A 209 -27.71 8.12 9.10
N ARG A 210 -28.66 7.84 9.99
CA ARG A 210 -28.40 7.55 11.39
C ARG A 210 -28.32 6.04 11.59
N TYR A 211 -27.30 5.60 12.31
CA TYR A 211 -27.04 4.18 12.55
C TYR A 211 -26.72 3.96 14.03
N ALA A 212 -27.19 2.85 14.61
CA ALA A 212 -26.61 2.31 15.83
C ALA A 212 -25.28 1.64 15.47
N LEU A 213 -24.19 2.05 16.13
CA LEU A 213 -22.86 1.49 15.94
C LEU A 213 -22.48 0.62 17.15
N THR A 214 -22.13 -0.63 16.88
CA THR A 214 -21.43 -1.53 17.81
C THR A 214 -20.07 -1.89 17.23
N LEU A 215 -19.03 -1.83 18.06
CA LEU A 215 -17.68 -2.23 17.68
C LEU A 215 -17.40 -3.62 18.28
N GLY A 216 -17.01 -4.58 17.46
CA GLY A 216 -16.37 -5.81 17.91
C GLY A 216 -14.89 -5.54 18.12
N LEU A 217 -14.47 -5.40 19.37
CA LEU A 217 -13.08 -5.11 19.72
C LEU A 217 -12.46 -6.30 20.43
N THR A 218 -11.29 -6.71 19.96
CA THR A 218 -10.52 -7.77 20.61
C THR A 218 -9.84 -7.21 21.85
N HIS A 219 -9.85 -8.01 22.91
CA HIS A 219 -9.16 -7.75 24.15
C HIS A 219 -8.13 -8.84 24.39
N ALA A 220 -6.95 -8.46 24.90
CA ALA A 220 -5.90 -9.40 25.27
C ALA A 220 -4.94 -8.79 26.29
N ASN A 221 -3.97 -9.58 26.76
CA ASN A 221 -3.11 -9.18 27.87
C ASN A 221 -2.04 -8.17 27.45
N ASP A 222 -1.89 -7.88 26.16
CA ASP A 222 -0.93 -6.97 25.58
C ASP A 222 -1.60 -5.81 24.82
N TYR A 223 -2.90 -5.61 25.06
CA TYR A 223 -3.71 -4.57 24.44
C TYR A 223 -3.78 -3.31 25.31
N GLY A 224 -3.79 -2.16 24.62
CA GLY A 224 -3.73 -0.84 25.23
C GLY A 224 -5.10 -0.22 25.52
N ILE A 225 -5.06 0.99 26.06
CA ILE A 225 -6.20 1.87 26.27
C ILE A 225 -6.27 2.88 25.12
N ALA A 226 -7.45 3.11 24.55
CA ALA A 226 -7.63 4.03 23.45
C ALA A 226 -8.88 4.93 23.57
N ASP A 227 -8.76 6.16 23.07
CA ASP A 227 -9.90 7.01 22.74
C ASP A 227 -10.41 6.66 21.34
N ILE A 228 -11.72 6.56 21.15
CA ILE A 228 -12.35 6.20 19.88
C ILE A 228 -13.22 7.36 19.40
N ALA A 229 -13.01 7.80 18.15
CA ALA A 229 -13.77 8.87 17.52
C ALA A 229 -14.19 8.51 16.10
N LEU A 230 -15.36 8.99 15.69
CA LEU A 230 -15.91 8.82 14.34
C LEU A 230 -16.10 10.19 13.71
N ASN A 231 -15.53 10.40 12.53
CA ASN A 231 -15.57 11.67 11.79
C ASN A 231 -15.16 12.87 12.67
N GLY A 232 -14.15 12.68 13.52
CA GLY A 232 -13.65 13.67 14.48
C GLY A 232 -14.50 13.83 15.76
N ARG A 233 -15.70 13.25 15.84
CA ARG A 233 -16.54 13.24 17.04
C ARG A 233 -16.15 12.09 17.95
N ARG A 234 -15.75 12.40 19.18
CA ARG A 234 -15.44 11.39 20.20
C ARG A 234 -16.67 10.56 20.55
N LEU A 235 -16.52 9.24 20.53
CA LEU A 235 -17.56 8.27 20.89
C LEU A 235 -17.25 7.63 22.24
N ILE A 236 -16.03 7.14 22.41
CA ILE A 236 -15.60 6.42 23.61
C ILE A 236 -14.29 7.04 24.11
N THR A 237 -14.16 7.22 25.42
CA THR A 237 -12.95 7.76 26.06
C THR A 237 -12.31 6.68 26.91
N ALA A 238 -11.00 6.51 26.79
CA ALA A 238 -10.19 5.57 27.56
C ALA A 238 -10.78 4.15 27.60
N HIS A 239 -11.12 3.58 26.43
CA HIS A 239 -11.53 2.20 26.32
C HIS A 239 -10.34 1.29 26.64
N ASP A 240 -10.43 0.54 27.73
CA ASP A 240 -9.40 -0.42 28.15
C ASP A 240 -9.64 -1.78 27.49
N ALA A 241 -8.81 -2.12 26.50
CA ALA A 241 -8.88 -3.38 25.77
C ALA A 241 -8.10 -4.52 26.45
N PHE A 242 -7.73 -4.39 27.72
CA PHE A 242 -7.04 -5.45 28.46
C PHE A 242 -7.97 -6.63 28.81
N ALA A 243 -7.50 -7.85 28.55
CA ALA A 243 -8.08 -9.09 29.10
C ALA A 243 -6.97 -10.13 29.36
N GLU A 244 -7.20 -11.11 30.24
CA GLU A 244 -6.18 -12.14 30.53
C GLU A 244 -5.95 -13.12 29.37
N ARG A 245 -6.95 -13.27 28.49
CA ARG A 245 -6.93 -14.10 27.28
C ARG A 245 -7.41 -13.30 26.09
N VAL A 246 -7.18 -13.83 24.88
CA VAL A 246 -7.72 -13.24 23.65
C VAL A 246 -9.22 -13.51 23.60
N GLU A 247 -10.03 -12.47 23.59
CA GLU A 247 -11.49 -12.55 23.50
C GLU A 247 -12.09 -11.30 22.85
N THR A 248 -13.26 -11.42 22.24
CA THR A 248 -13.93 -10.31 21.54
C THR A 248 -15.07 -9.76 22.38
N HIS A 249 -15.13 -8.43 22.50
CA HIS A 249 -16.15 -7.72 23.25
C HIS A 249 -16.97 -6.82 22.31
N ALA A 250 -18.29 -6.84 22.48
CA ALA A 250 -19.19 -5.95 21.77
C ALA A 250 -19.32 -4.62 22.53
N VAL A 251 -18.70 -3.57 21.99
CA VAL A 251 -18.63 -2.24 22.59
C VAL A 251 -19.65 -1.32 21.93
N GLN A 252 -20.66 -0.91 22.69
CA GLN A 252 -21.73 -0.03 22.22
C GLN A 252 -21.22 1.41 22.06
N ALA A 253 -21.11 1.88 20.82
CA ALA A 253 -20.69 3.25 20.51
C ALA A 253 -21.88 4.22 20.37
N GLY A 254 -23.11 3.69 20.36
CA GLY A 254 -24.36 4.46 20.35
C GLY A 254 -24.84 4.84 18.95
N SER A 255 -25.78 5.80 18.90
CA SER A 255 -26.29 6.33 17.64
C SER A 255 -25.33 7.34 17.01
N VAL A 256 -24.95 7.10 15.76
CA VAL A 256 -24.02 7.93 14.99
C VAL A 256 -24.64 8.37 13.66
N ASP A 257 -24.23 9.53 13.17
CA ASP A 257 -24.60 10.02 11.84
C ASP A 257 -23.46 9.71 10.88
N LEU A 258 -23.76 8.98 9.81
CA LEU A 258 -22.81 8.62 8.76
C LEU A 258 -23.12 9.39 7.48
N ALA A 259 -22.08 9.88 6.82
CA ALA A 259 -22.17 10.50 5.51
C ALA A 259 -22.29 9.41 4.42
N GLN A 260 -22.89 9.75 3.29
CA GLN A 260 -22.74 8.93 2.08
C GLN A 260 -21.29 9.05 1.60
N GLY A 261 -20.69 7.93 1.20
CA GLY A 261 -19.28 7.84 0.86
C GLY A 261 -18.42 7.58 2.09
N GLU A 262 -17.28 8.25 2.17
CA GLU A 262 -16.23 7.97 3.14
C GLU A 262 -16.61 8.41 4.57
N ASN A 263 -16.34 7.52 5.53
CA ASN A 263 -16.41 7.77 6.96
C ASN A 263 -15.15 7.20 7.63
N VAL A 264 -14.71 7.87 8.70
CA VAL A 264 -13.42 7.59 9.33
C VAL A 264 -13.60 7.34 10.82
N LEU A 265 -13.24 6.14 11.26
CA LEU A 265 -13.10 5.78 12.67
C LEU A 265 -11.62 5.89 13.06
N THR A 266 -11.34 6.52 14.19
CA THR A 266 -9.99 6.67 14.72
C THR A 266 -9.90 6.09 16.13
N MET A 267 -8.79 5.41 16.41
CA MET A 267 -8.42 4.93 17.74
C MET A 267 -7.08 5.56 18.12
N THR A 268 -7.07 6.44 19.12
CA THR A 268 -5.87 7.09 19.63
C THR A 268 -5.42 6.40 20.90
N LEU A 269 -4.22 5.82 20.90
CA LEU A 269 -3.66 5.17 22.09
C LEU A 269 -3.41 6.21 23.18
N THR A 270 -3.85 5.93 24.40
CA THR A 270 -3.67 6.82 25.56
C THR A 270 -2.84 6.19 26.67
N GLY A 271 -2.75 4.87 26.73
CA GLY A 271 -2.01 4.16 27.78
C GLY A 271 -2.21 2.65 27.70
N ALA A 272 -1.96 1.96 28.81
CA ALA A 272 -2.22 0.54 28.97
C ALA A 272 -2.64 0.25 30.42
N ASN A 273 -3.38 -0.84 30.61
CA ASN A 273 -3.71 -1.34 31.94
C ASN A 273 -2.43 -1.70 32.72
N PRO A 274 -2.32 -1.44 34.04
CA PRO A 274 -1.15 -1.83 34.83
C PRO A 274 -0.82 -3.33 34.82
N LYS A 275 -1.80 -4.18 34.52
CA LYS A 275 -1.64 -5.63 34.38
C LYS A 275 -1.26 -6.06 32.96
N ALA A 276 -1.32 -5.16 31.98
CA ALA A 276 -0.95 -5.47 30.62
C ALA A 276 0.55 -5.79 30.52
N LYS A 277 0.90 -6.58 29.51
CA LYS A 277 2.28 -6.86 29.16
C LYS A 277 3.02 -5.53 29.00
N LYS A 278 4.16 -5.43 29.67
CA LYS A 278 4.96 -4.21 29.71
C LYS A 278 5.28 -3.71 28.30
N ASP A 279 5.13 -2.39 28.11
CA ASP A 279 5.41 -1.66 26.88
C ASP A 279 4.61 -2.14 25.65
N SER A 280 3.45 -2.75 25.88
CA SER A 280 2.53 -3.17 24.81
C SER A 280 1.24 -2.35 24.82
N PHE A 281 0.82 -1.96 23.61
CA PHE A 281 -0.33 -1.07 23.37
C PHE A 281 -1.14 -1.54 22.16
N MET A 282 -1.23 -2.85 21.95
CA MET A 282 -1.88 -3.39 20.74
C MET A 282 -3.36 -3.04 20.73
N GLN A 283 -3.95 -3.03 19.53
CA GLN A 283 -5.39 -2.93 19.34
C GLN A 283 -5.84 -3.98 18.32
N GLY A 284 -7.08 -4.42 18.47
CA GLY A 284 -7.67 -5.41 17.59
C GLY A 284 -9.12 -5.07 17.29
N ILE A 285 -9.46 -5.08 16.01
CA ILE A 285 -10.82 -4.82 15.53
C ILE A 285 -11.29 -6.05 14.79
N ASP A 286 -12.31 -6.68 15.34
CA ASP A 286 -13.04 -7.80 14.74
C ASP A 286 -14.00 -7.28 13.66
N ARG A 287 -14.87 -6.34 14.04
CA ARG A 287 -15.91 -5.83 13.14
C ARG A 287 -16.51 -4.50 13.57
N LEU A 288 -17.17 -3.83 12.64
CA LEU A 288 -18.10 -2.74 12.87
C LEU A 288 -19.50 -3.23 12.51
N GLU A 289 -20.47 -3.09 13.41
CA GLU A 289 -21.87 -3.42 13.17
C GLU A 289 -22.71 -2.15 13.15
N LEU A 290 -23.41 -1.93 12.04
CA LEU A 290 -24.17 -0.72 11.73
C LEU A 290 -25.63 -1.07 11.45
N VAL A 291 -26.54 -0.69 12.35
CA VAL A 291 -27.98 -0.90 12.16
C VAL A 291 -28.66 0.44 11.90
N ALA A 292 -29.30 0.59 10.73
CA ALA A 292 -30.01 1.82 10.39
C ALA A 292 -31.14 2.12 11.40
N GLN A 293 -31.32 3.40 11.73
CA GLN A 293 -32.34 3.90 12.68
C GLN A 293 -33.42 4.71 12.00
#